data_AF-A0A934W5A0-F1
#
_entry.id   AF-A0A934W5A0-F1
#
_cell.length_a   1.000
_cell.length_b   1.000
_cell.length_c   1.000
_cell.angle_alpha   90.00
_cell.angle_beta   90.00
_cell.angle_gamma   90.00
#
_symmetry.space_group_name_H-M   'P 1'
#
loop_
_entity.id
_entity.type
_entity.pdbx_description
1 polymer ?
#
loop_
_entity_poly.entity_id
_entity_poly.type
_entity_poly.pdbx_seq_one_letter_code
_entity_poly.pdbx_strand_id
1 'polypeptide(L)'
;MYQWRGYGGGHQVRQHPSRLTLTASDHERVIGTVTLGIDSDEGLLADEIFKPEVDSFRARGRKVCEMTKLAFDPDIRSKFALASLFHIIFIYGRRIHGCTDVFIEVNPRHRRFYESMLGFKRQSEIRTNPRVNAPAYLLWADLDYVEEQIQIHGGSSDRAAHTRSLYPFFFSPREEAGIHQRLLAIG
;
A
#
# COMPACT_ATOMS: atom_id res chain seq x y z
N MET A 1 23.92 8.59 -8.01
CA MET A 1 24.24 9.27 -6.74
C MET A 1 23.13 9.03 -5.71
N TYR A 2 22.98 7.81 -5.14
CA TYR A 2 22.15 7.51 -3.94
C TYR A 2 22.56 6.17 -3.30
N GLN A 3 23.87 5.91 -3.19
CA GLN A 3 24.43 4.63 -2.72
C GLN A 3 24.74 4.61 -1.21
N TRP A 4 24.39 5.67 -0.47
CA TRP A 4 24.86 5.90 0.90
C TRP A 4 23.87 5.49 2.01
N ARG A 5 22.62 5.11 1.71
CA ARG A 5 21.63 4.72 2.74
C ARG A 5 21.45 3.22 2.97
N GLY A 6 22.33 2.38 2.41
CA GLY A 6 22.45 0.98 2.87
C GLY A 6 21.29 0.03 2.57
N TYR A 7 20.38 0.36 1.65
CA TYR A 7 19.45 -0.63 1.10
C TYR A 7 20.04 -1.21 -0.18
N GLY A 8 20.62 -2.41 -0.06
CA GLY A 8 21.28 -3.13 -1.13
C GLY A 8 20.38 -3.30 -2.36
N GLY A 9 20.88 -2.82 -3.50
CA GLY A 9 20.32 -3.07 -4.82
C GLY A 9 20.39 -4.56 -5.13
N GLY A 10 19.26 -5.22 -4.98
CA GLY A 10 19.09 -6.66 -5.24
C GLY A 10 17.61 -7.01 -5.28
N HIS A 11 16.78 -6.18 -5.89
CA HIS A 11 15.38 -6.53 -6.14
C HIS A 11 15.25 -6.98 -7.58
N GLN A 12 15.58 -8.25 -7.83
CA GLN A 12 15.02 -8.95 -8.99
C GLN A 12 13.49 -8.89 -8.85
N VAL A 13 12.84 -8.12 -9.73
CA VAL A 13 11.38 -8.12 -9.87
C VAL A 13 11.04 -9.43 -10.58
N ARG A 14 10.89 -10.52 -9.82
CA ARG A 14 10.25 -11.73 -10.32
C ARG A 14 8.79 -11.38 -10.56
N GLN A 15 8.32 -11.49 -11.80
CA GLN A 15 6.89 -11.45 -12.09
C GLN A 15 6.26 -12.65 -11.38
N HIS A 16 5.48 -12.38 -10.34
CA HIS A 16 4.79 -13.40 -9.57
C HIS A 16 3.29 -13.17 -9.70
N PRO A 17 2.45 -14.19 -9.95
CA PRO A 17 1.01 -14.02 -10.11
C PRO A 17 0.36 -13.32 -8.89
N SER A 18 0.92 -13.51 -7.70
CA SER A 18 0.46 -12.91 -6.45
C SER A 18 1.11 -11.56 -6.11
N ARG A 19 1.95 -10.97 -6.99
CA ARG A 19 2.63 -9.70 -6.69
C ARG A 19 2.53 -8.70 -7.84
N LEU A 20 1.95 -7.54 -7.55
CA LEU A 20 1.92 -6.40 -8.46
C LEU A 20 2.88 -5.33 -7.97
N THR A 21 3.81 -4.89 -8.82
CA THR A 21 4.65 -3.71 -8.55
C THR A 21 4.25 -2.58 -9.48
N LEU A 22 3.92 -1.44 -8.90
CA LEU A 22 3.58 -0.21 -9.61
C LEU A 22 4.72 0.80 -9.48
N THR A 23 4.93 1.55 -10.55
CA THR A 23 5.90 2.64 -10.62
C THR A 23 5.20 3.89 -11.13
N ALA A 24 5.31 4.99 -10.39
CA ALA A 24 4.92 6.31 -10.84
C ALA A 24 6.11 7.00 -11.50
N SER A 25 5.89 7.68 -12.63
CA SER A 25 6.93 8.45 -13.32
C SER A 25 6.43 9.84 -13.71
N ASP A 26 7.36 10.79 -13.73
CA ASP A 26 7.19 12.17 -14.21
C ASP A 26 8.30 12.45 -15.24
N HIS A 27 7.94 12.81 -16.46
CA HIS A 27 8.88 13.01 -17.58
C HIS A 27 10.01 11.95 -17.64
N GLU A 28 9.63 10.66 -17.65
CA GLU A 28 10.51 9.48 -17.66
C GLU A 28 11.34 9.23 -16.38
N ARG A 29 11.32 10.14 -15.40
CA ARG A 29 11.92 9.92 -14.08
C ARG A 29 10.96 9.13 -13.20
N VAL A 30 11.42 8.04 -12.59
CA VAL A 30 10.65 7.34 -11.56
C VAL A 30 10.56 8.20 -10.31
N ILE A 31 9.33 8.50 -9.88
CA ILE A 31 9.03 9.36 -8.74
C ILE A 31 8.48 8.56 -7.54
N GLY A 32 8.06 7.32 -7.76
CA GLY A 32 7.66 6.43 -6.69
C GLY A 32 7.42 5.01 -7.14
N THR A 33 7.46 4.09 -6.19
CA THR A 33 7.19 2.67 -6.39
C THR A 33 6.36 2.14 -5.25
N VAL A 34 5.54 1.12 -5.49
CA VAL A 34 4.88 0.36 -4.44
C VAL A 34 4.59 -1.06 -4.93
N THR A 35 4.69 -2.03 -4.05
CA THR A 35 4.39 -3.44 -4.35
C THR A 35 3.22 -3.91 -3.49
N LEU A 36 2.23 -4.55 -4.11
CA LEU A 36 1.17 -5.29 -3.44
C LEU A 36 1.47 -6.79 -3.55
N GLY A 37 1.49 -7.49 -2.41
CA GLY A 37 1.52 -8.95 -2.34
C GLY A 37 0.16 -9.50 -1.91
N ILE A 38 -0.40 -10.43 -2.66
CA ILE A 38 -1.62 -11.18 -2.34
C ILE A 38 -1.21 -12.45 -1.60
N ASP A 39 -1.93 -12.77 -0.52
CA ASP A 39 -1.65 -13.97 0.27
C ASP A 39 -1.90 -15.25 -0.55
N SER A 40 -1.02 -16.23 -0.34
CA SER A 40 -1.00 -17.50 -1.06
C SER A 40 -0.25 -18.54 -0.23
N ASP A 41 -0.05 -19.75 -0.74
CA ASP A 41 0.72 -20.79 -0.04
C ASP A 41 2.18 -20.38 0.27
N GLU A 42 2.72 -19.39 -0.47
CA GLU A 42 4.04 -18.81 -0.20
C GLU A 42 4.06 -17.82 0.99
N GLY A 43 2.88 -17.43 1.47
CA GLY A 43 2.70 -16.44 2.52
C GLY A 43 3.03 -15.00 2.10
N LEU A 44 3.02 -14.13 3.10
CA LEU A 44 3.35 -12.70 3.00
C LEU A 44 4.75 -12.45 3.57
N LEU A 45 5.43 -11.39 3.11
CA LEU A 45 6.69 -10.95 3.72
C LEU A 45 6.51 -10.61 5.21
N ALA A 46 5.34 -10.11 5.61
CA ALA A 46 4.98 -9.88 7.00
C ALA A 46 5.06 -11.14 7.88
N ASP A 47 4.95 -12.34 7.31
CA ASP A 47 4.98 -13.59 8.07
C ASP A 47 6.34 -13.87 8.72
N GLU A 48 7.42 -13.29 8.20
CA GLU A 48 8.76 -13.48 8.79
C GLU A 48 8.84 -13.00 10.25
N ILE A 49 8.08 -11.95 10.59
CA ILE A 49 8.17 -11.27 11.89
C ILE A 49 6.82 -11.25 12.61
N PHE A 50 5.72 -11.19 11.87
CA PHE A 50 4.37 -10.92 12.39
C PHE A 50 3.34 -11.98 11.95
N LYS A 51 3.80 -13.20 11.64
CA LYS A 51 2.92 -14.31 11.29
C LYS A 51 1.78 -14.54 12.29
N PRO A 52 1.99 -14.52 13.62
CA PRO A 52 0.88 -14.72 14.57
C PRO A 52 -0.24 -13.68 14.42
N GLU A 53 0.13 -12.42 14.21
CA GLU A 53 -0.82 -11.33 13.99
C GLU A 53 -1.63 -11.53 12.70
N VAL A 54 -0.95 -11.81 11.59
CA VAL A 54 -1.57 -12.04 10.26
C VAL A 54 -2.41 -13.32 10.26
N ASP A 55 -1.92 -14.41 10.85
CA ASP A 55 -2.63 -15.69 10.96
C ASP A 55 -3.94 -15.54 11.73
N SER A 56 -4.04 -14.62 12.69
CA SER A 56 -5.31 -14.35 13.38
C SER A 56 -6.40 -13.84 12.42
N PHE A 57 -6.04 -13.10 11.37
CA PHE A 57 -6.97 -12.64 10.34
C PHE A 57 -7.31 -13.79 9.38
N ARG A 58 -6.31 -14.55 8.93
CA ARG A 58 -6.51 -15.74 8.09
C ARG A 58 -7.46 -16.75 8.76
N ALA A 59 -7.27 -17.02 10.06
CA ALA A 59 -8.11 -17.92 10.85
C ALA A 59 -9.58 -17.46 10.96
N ARG A 60 -9.85 -16.17 10.76
CA ARG A 60 -11.21 -15.59 10.68
C ARG A 60 -11.79 -15.65 9.26
N GLY A 61 -11.14 -16.35 8.33
CA GLY A 61 -11.55 -16.45 6.92
C GLY A 61 -11.32 -15.16 6.12
N ARG A 62 -10.49 -14.24 6.62
CA ARG A 62 -10.19 -12.99 5.96
C ARG A 62 -9.19 -13.20 4.82
N LYS A 63 -9.36 -12.44 3.73
CA LYS A 63 -8.46 -12.45 2.57
C LYS A 63 -7.44 -11.32 2.73
N VAL A 64 -6.22 -11.67 3.10
CA VAL A 64 -5.20 -10.69 3.47
C VAL A 64 -4.26 -10.38 2.30
N CYS A 65 -3.72 -9.17 2.27
CA CYS A 65 -2.64 -8.76 1.38
C CYS A 65 -1.66 -7.84 2.11
N GLU A 66 -0.51 -7.57 1.53
CA GLU A 66 0.47 -6.65 2.09
C GLU A 66 0.94 -5.61 1.07
N MET A 67 1.20 -4.40 1.56
CA MET A 67 1.86 -3.36 0.80
C MET A 67 3.31 -3.23 1.26
N THR A 68 4.25 -3.34 0.32
CA THR A 68 5.69 -3.28 0.59
C THR A 68 6.40 -2.38 -0.42
N LYS A 69 7.68 -2.11 -0.16
CA LYS A 69 8.59 -1.38 -1.08
C LYS A 69 8.03 -0.03 -1.54
N LEU A 70 7.29 0.67 -0.67
CA LEU A 70 6.90 2.04 -0.94
C LEU A 70 8.15 2.93 -0.93
N ALA A 71 8.48 3.49 -2.08
CA ALA A 71 9.45 4.56 -2.21
C ALA A 71 8.76 5.74 -2.89
N PHE A 72 9.05 6.95 -2.44
CA PHE A 72 8.56 8.17 -3.09
C PHE A 72 9.66 9.22 -3.04
N ASP A 73 9.84 9.94 -4.13
CA ASP A 73 10.81 11.02 -4.23
C ASP A 73 10.39 12.16 -3.28
N PRO A 74 11.18 12.49 -2.24
CA PRO A 74 10.81 13.50 -1.26
C PRO A 74 10.80 14.92 -1.85
N ASP A 75 11.49 15.15 -2.96
CA ASP A 75 11.52 16.43 -3.66
C ASP A 75 10.21 16.66 -4.44
N ILE A 76 9.51 15.58 -4.76
CA ILE A 76 8.22 15.61 -5.46
C ILE A 76 7.12 15.46 -4.42
N ARG A 77 6.56 16.57 -3.96
CA ARG A 77 5.48 16.58 -2.94
C ARG A 77 4.08 16.41 -3.54
N SER A 78 3.92 15.50 -4.49
CA SER A 78 2.63 15.29 -5.15
C SER A 78 1.74 14.31 -4.36
N LYS A 79 0.77 14.86 -3.62
CA LYS A 79 -0.28 14.05 -2.97
C LYS A 79 -1.08 13.22 -3.98
N PHE A 80 -1.32 13.76 -5.18
CA PHE A 80 -2.05 13.06 -6.23
C PHE A 80 -1.31 11.82 -6.72
N ALA A 81 -0.01 11.91 -6.97
CA ALA A 81 0.76 10.75 -7.43
C ALA A 81 0.81 9.66 -6.35
N LEU A 82 1.02 10.04 -5.09
CA LEU A 82 1.00 9.08 -3.97
C LEU A 82 -0.38 8.46 -3.76
N ALA A 83 -1.45 9.27 -3.78
CA ALA A 83 -2.82 8.80 -3.66
C ALA A 83 -3.22 7.89 -4.82
N SER A 84 -2.78 8.20 -6.04
CA SER A 84 -2.98 7.37 -7.23
C SER A 84 -2.36 5.99 -7.06
N LEU A 85 -1.12 5.90 -6.57
CA LEU A 85 -0.46 4.61 -6.31
C LEU A 85 -1.25 3.77 -5.30
N PHE A 86 -1.67 4.36 -4.18
CA PHE A 86 -2.46 3.65 -3.18
C PHE A 86 -3.84 3.25 -3.70
N HIS A 87 -4.50 4.10 -4.50
CA HIS A 87 -5.80 3.76 -5.04
C HIS A 87 -5.70 2.62 -6.07
N ILE A 88 -4.70 2.62 -6.96
CA ILE A 88 -4.50 1.51 -7.91
C ILE A 88 -4.24 0.20 -7.17
N ILE A 89 -3.43 0.22 -6.11
CA ILE A 89 -3.25 -0.96 -5.25
C ILE A 89 -4.56 -1.41 -4.62
N PHE A 90 -5.35 -0.47 -4.08
CA PHE A 90 -6.66 -0.79 -3.54
C PHE A 90 -7.54 -1.48 -4.59
N ILE A 91 -7.64 -0.93 -5.81
CA ILE A 91 -8.42 -1.54 -6.89
C ILE A 91 -7.94 -2.96 -7.16
N TYR A 92 -6.63 -3.17 -7.31
CA TYR A 92 -6.09 -4.50 -7.59
C TYR A 92 -6.36 -5.49 -6.46
N GLY A 93 -6.04 -5.13 -5.22
CA GLY A 93 -6.25 -6.02 -4.07
C GLY A 93 -7.74 -6.28 -3.80
N ARG A 94 -8.56 -5.23 -3.74
CA ARG A 94 -9.96 -5.32 -3.35
C ARG A 94 -10.88 -5.76 -4.48
N ARG A 95 -10.79 -5.13 -5.66
CA ARG A 95 -11.74 -5.37 -6.78
C ARG A 95 -11.41 -6.64 -7.54
N ILE A 96 -10.13 -6.91 -7.77
CA ILE A 96 -9.69 -8.05 -8.59
C ILE A 96 -9.47 -9.29 -7.73
N HIS A 97 -8.75 -9.17 -6.61
CA HIS A 97 -8.41 -10.31 -5.75
C HIS A 97 -9.37 -10.53 -4.56
N GLY A 98 -10.28 -9.59 -4.32
CA GLY A 98 -11.27 -9.70 -3.25
C GLY A 98 -10.67 -9.64 -1.84
N CYS A 99 -9.49 -9.03 -1.67
CA CYS A 99 -8.88 -8.85 -0.36
C CYS A 99 -9.83 -8.05 0.56
N THR A 100 -9.81 -8.41 1.83
CA THR A 100 -10.57 -7.76 2.89
C THR A 100 -9.69 -6.94 3.82
N ASP A 101 -8.38 -7.23 3.85
CA ASP A 101 -7.45 -6.64 4.80
C ASP A 101 -6.11 -6.40 4.13
N VAL A 102 -5.51 -5.23 4.39
CA VAL A 102 -4.16 -4.90 3.94
C VAL A 102 -3.24 -4.63 5.11
N PHE A 103 -2.06 -5.23 5.08
CA PHE A 103 -1.00 -5.03 6.06
C PHE A 103 0.17 -4.22 5.49
N ILE A 104 0.85 -3.48 6.36
CA ILE A 104 2.11 -2.81 6.05
C ILE A 104 3.06 -2.91 7.22
N GLU A 105 4.34 -3.12 6.92
CA GLU A 105 5.41 -2.97 7.88
C GLU A 105 5.99 -1.55 7.79
N VAL A 106 5.96 -0.83 8.91
CA VAL A 106 6.28 0.60 8.90
C VAL A 106 7.26 0.96 10.01
N ASN A 107 8.34 1.64 9.64
CA ASN A 107 9.25 2.24 10.61
C ASN A 107 8.49 3.25 11.50
N PRO A 108 8.73 3.28 12.83
CA PRO A 108 8.07 4.20 13.76
C PRO A 108 7.97 5.66 13.29
N ARG A 109 8.98 6.15 12.55
CA ARG A 109 9.00 7.50 11.97
C ARG A 109 7.81 7.81 11.05
N HIS A 110 7.30 6.80 10.33
CA HIS A 110 6.25 6.98 9.33
C HIS A 110 4.87 6.49 9.81
N ARG A 111 4.77 5.91 11.01
CA ARG A 111 3.52 5.33 11.53
C ARG A 111 2.35 6.32 11.49
N ARG A 112 2.55 7.52 12.05
CA ARG A 112 1.51 8.56 12.16
C ARG A 112 0.95 8.98 10.80
N PHE A 113 1.76 8.91 9.74
CA PHE A 113 1.29 9.22 8.39
C PHE A 113 0.21 8.23 7.94
N TYR A 114 0.45 6.93 8.06
CA TYR A 114 -0.53 5.90 7.67
C TYR A 114 -1.76 5.88 8.58
N GLU A 115 -1.56 6.07 9.89
CA GLU A 115 -2.66 6.16 10.85
C GLU A 115 -3.57 7.35 10.53
N SER A 116 -2.99 8.53 10.30
CA SER A 116 -3.77 9.76 10.09
C SER A 116 -4.38 9.85 8.70
N MET A 117 -3.58 9.54 7.66
CA MET A 117 -3.95 9.85 6.27
C MET A 117 -4.81 8.75 5.62
N LEU A 118 -4.72 7.52 6.11
CA LEU A 118 -5.31 6.32 5.52
C LEU A 118 -6.03 5.42 6.54
N GLY A 119 -6.10 5.83 7.82
CA GLY A 119 -6.84 5.10 8.85
C GLY A 119 -6.26 3.74 9.25
N PHE A 120 -4.98 3.49 8.97
CA PHE A 120 -4.32 2.26 9.42
C PHE A 120 -4.31 2.18 10.95
N LYS A 121 -4.47 0.96 11.48
CA LYS A 121 -4.43 0.66 12.91
C LYS A 121 -3.26 -0.28 13.21
N ARG A 122 -2.60 -0.05 14.34
CA ARG A 122 -1.48 -0.88 14.80
C ARG A 122 -1.97 -2.25 15.27
N GLN A 123 -1.31 -3.32 14.82
CA GLN A 123 -1.61 -4.71 15.22
C GLN A 123 -0.53 -5.35 16.10
N SER A 124 0.65 -4.73 16.19
CA SER A 124 1.77 -5.28 16.94
C SER A 124 2.45 -4.24 17.83
N GLU A 125 3.19 -4.73 18.82
CA GLU A 125 4.33 -4.00 19.40
C GLU A 125 5.44 -3.79 18.35
N ILE A 126 6.39 -2.93 18.67
CA ILE A 126 7.56 -2.70 17.82
C ILE A 126 8.46 -3.95 17.80
N ARG A 127 8.89 -4.39 16.61
CA ARG A 127 9.86 -5.50 16.45
C ARG A 127 10.96 -5.09 15.47
N THR A 128 12.13 -5.71 15.57
CA THR A 128 13.21 -5.51 14.60
C THR A 128 12.92 -6.30 13.34
N ASN A 129 12.89 -5.62 12.20
CA ASN A 129 12.83 -6.28 10.89
C ASN A 129 14.26 -6.59 10.42
N PRO A 130 14.63 -7.88 10.27
CA PRO A 130 15.99 -8.28 9.92
C PRO A 130 16.37 -7.91 8.48
N ARG A 131 15.41 -7.78 7.55
CA ARG A 131 15.66 -7.45 6.14
C ARG A 131 16.23 -6.04 5.95
N VAL A 132 15.87 -5.13 6.85
CA VAL A 132 16.29 -3.72 6.83
C VAL A 132 17.08 -3.31 8.06
N ASN A 133 17.28 -4.25 9.00
CA ASN A 133 17.90 -4.06 10.30
C ASN A 133 17.40 -2.80 11.03
N ALA A 134 16.07 -2.65 11.10
CA ALA A 134 15.42 -1.47 11.66
C ALA A 134 14.12 -1.84 12.40
N PRO A 135 13.68 -1.02 13.37
CA PRO A 135 12.41 -1.24 14.03
C PRO A 135 11.22 -1.04 13.07
N ALA A 136 10.19 -1.88 13.22
CA ALA A 136 8.95 -1.83 12.46
C ALA A 136 7.74 -2.13 13.36
N TYR A 137 6.61 -1.50 13.05
CA TYR A 137 5.28 -1.92 13.46
C TYR A 137 4.60 -2.66 12.31
N LEU A 138 3.76 -3.65 12.63
CA LEU A 138 2.72 -4.11 11.72
C LEU A 138 1.50 -3.19 11.87
N LEU A 139 1.12 -2.52 10.77
CA LEU A 139 -0.14 -1.80 10.67
C LEU A 139 -1.09 -2.53 9.73
N TRP A 140 -2.38 -2.30 9.92
CA TRP A 140 -3.46 -2.94 9.19
C TRP A 140 -4.55 -1.94 8.84
N ALA A 141 -5.19 -2.10 7.69
CA ALA A 141 -6.43 -1.39 7.36
C ALA A 141 -7.51 -2.38 6.88
N ASP A 142 -8.74 -2.13 7.32
CA ASP A 142 -9.93 -2.80 6.82
C ASP A 142 -10.30 -2.22 5.46
N LEU A 143 -10.36 -3.06 4.43
CA LEU A 143 -10.64 -2.59 3.09
C LEU A 143 -12.11 -2.16 2.91
N ASP A 144 -13.03 -2.60 3.77
CA ASP A 144 -14.41 -2.10 3.79
C ASP A 144 -14.45 -0.62 4.22
N TYR A 145 -13.66 -0.26 5.24
CA TYR A 145 -13.50 1.14 5.67
C TYR A 145 -12.83 1.98 4.58
N VAL A 146 -11.76 1.48 3.98
CA VAL A 146 -11.06 2.17 2.89
C VAL A 146 -12.02 2.44 1.73
N GLU A 147 -12.82 1.44 1.36
CA GLU A 147 -13.86 1.54 0.34
C GLU A 147 -14.88 2.63 0.66
N GLU A 148 -15.42 2.65 1.88
CA GLU A 148 -16.36 3.69 2.33
C GLU A 148 -15.75 5.11 2.20
N GLN A 149 -14.50 5.28 2.64
CA GLN A 149 -13.83 6.58 2.55
C GLN A 149 -13.60 7.02 1.10
N ILE A 150 -13.31 6.10 0.20
CA ILE A 150 -13.18 6.37 -1.24
C ILE A 150 -14.53 6.78 -1.83
N GLN A 151 -15.63 6.11 -1.48
CA GLN A 151 -16.95 6.48 -1.98
C GLN A 151 -17.39 7.87 -1.52
N ILE A 152 -17.06 8.25 -0.28
CA ILE A 152 -17.43 9.56 0.29
C ILE A 152 -16.55 10.69 -0.27
N HIS A 153 -15.24 10.45 -0.43
CA HIS A 153 -14.26 11.51 -0.68
C HIS A 153 -13.55 11.45 -2.03
N GLY A 154 -13.55 10.32 -2.73
CA GLY A 154 -12.83 10.13 -3.99
C GLY A 154 -13.19 11.19 -5.04
N GLY A 155 -12.17 11.79 -5.65
CA GLY A 155 -12.32 12.84 -6.67
C GLY A 155 -12.70 14.21 -6.12
N SER A 156 -12.66 14.43 -4.80
CA SER A 156 -13.04 15.70 -4.16
C SER A 156 -11.85 16.57 -3.74
N SER A 157 -10.70 16.46 -4.41
CA SER A 157 -9.44 17.12 -4.04
C SER A 157 -9.53 18.64 -3.94
N ASP A 158 -10.39 19.27 -4.75
CA ASP A 158 -10.59 20.72 -4.75
C ASP A 158 -11.17 21.24 -3.42
N ARG A 159 -11.82 20.35 -2.66
CA ARG A 159 -12.39 20.64 -1.33
C ARG A 159 -11.50 20.16 -0.18
N ALA A 160 -10.31 19.64 -0.48
CA ALA A 160 -9.44 18.97 0.48
C ALA A 160 -8.49 19.91 1.25
N ALA A 161 -8.67 21.23 1.14
CA ALA A 161 -7.69 22.24 1.56
C ALA A 161 -7.24 22.14 3.03
N HIS A 162 -7.99 21.43 3.90
CA HIS A 162 -7.68 21.30 5.32
C HIS A 162 -7.80 19.88 5.90
N THR A 163 -8.03 18.86 5.08
CA THR A 163 -8.22 17.48 5.55
C THR A 163 -6.88 16.76 5.71
N ARG A 164 -6.65 16.13 6.87
CA ARG A 164 -5.51 15.21 7.09
C ARG A 164 -5.81 13.82 6.53
N SER A 165 -6.19 13.75 5.26
CA SER A 165 -6.62 12.52 4.57
C SER A 165 -6.09 12.50 3.14
N LEU A 166 -5.73 11.31 2.64
CA LEU A 166 -5.41 11.13 1.23
C LEU A 166 -6.65 10.82 0.37
N TYR A 167 -7.77 10.36 0.96
CA TYR A 167 -8.94 9.94 0.19
C TYR A 167 -9.51 10.98 -0.77
N PRO A 168 -9.51 12.30 -0.46
CA PRO A 168 -9.91 13.31 -1.44
C PRO A 168 -9.08 13.34 -2.73
N PHE A 169 -7.84 12.86 -2.68
CA PHE A 169 -6.91 12.79 -3.82
C PHE A 169 -6.97 11.44 -4.54
N PHE A 170 -7.80 10.50 -4.08
CA PHE A 170 -8.06 9.25 -4.79
C PHE A 170 -8.97 9.55 -5.99
N PHE A 171 -8.88 8.74 -7.03
CA PHE A 171 -9.80 8.79 -8.17
C PHE A 171 -11.28 8.82 -7.77
N SER A 172 -12.09 9.53 -8.54
CA SER A 172 -13.55 9.46 -8.46
C SER A 172 -14.07 8.06 -8.83
N PRO A 173 -15.29 7.67 -8.43
CA PRO A 173 -15.88 6.37 -8.80
C PRO A 173 -15.91 6.12 -10.32
N ARG A 174 -16.09 7.17 -11.12
CA ARG A 174 -16.08 7.08 -12.59
C ARG A 174 -14.68 6.74 -13.12
N GLU A 175 -13.65 7.37 -12.58
CA GLU A 175 -12.27 7.10 -12.96
C GLU A 175 -11.80 5.72 -12.47
N GLU A 176 -12.19 5.33 -11.26
CA GLU A 176 -11.93 4.00 -10.69
C GLU A 176 -12.45 2.91 -11.64
N ALA A 177 -13.69 3.02 -12.12
CA ALA A 177 -14.27 2.04 -13.05
C ALA A 177 -13.42 1.89 -14.34
N GLY A 178 -12.94 3.00 -14.92
CA GLY A 178 -12.09 2.96 -16.10
C GLY A 178 -10.68 2.42 -15.84
N ILE A 179 -10.13 2.62 -14.63
CA ILE A 179 -8.84 2.04 -14.22
C ILE A 179 -9.00 0.53 -13.98
N HIS A 180 -10.07 0.12 -13.29
CA HIS A 180 -10.37 -1.28 -13.01
C HIS A 180 -10.46 -2.11 -14.30
N GLN A 181 -11.19 -1.62 -15.31
CA GLN A 181 -11.28 -2.30 -16.61
C GLN A 181 -9.91 -2.44 -17.30
N ARG A 182 -9.05 -1.42 -17.22
CA ARG A 182 -7.70 -1.49 -17.78
C ARG A 182 -6.80 -2.49 -17.04
N LEU A 183 -6.92 -2.57 -15.72
CA LEU A 183 -6.17 -3.54 -14.92
C LEU A 183 -6.58 -4.97 -15.24
N LEU A 184 -7.89 -5.23 -15.46
CA LEU A 184 -8.38 -6.54 -15.90
C LEU A 184 -7.85 -6.93 -17.29
N ALA A 185 -7.57 -5.97 -18.16
CA ALA A 185 -7.03 -6.23 -19.50
C ALA A 185 -5.52 -6.51 -19.53
N ILE A 186 -4.80 -6.29 -18.42
CA ILE A 186 -3.34 -6.49 -18.31
C ILE A 186 -3.00 -7.83 -17.62
N GLY A 187 -3.95 -8.42 -16.89
CA GLY A 187 -3.83 -9.75 -16.28
C GLY A 187 -4.35 -10.85 -17.20
#